data_AF-A0A1F3LJ57-F1
#
_entry.id   AF-A0A1F3LJ57-F1
#
_cell.length_a   1.000
_cell.length_b   1.000
_cell.length_c   1.000
_cell.angle_alpha   90.00
_cell.angle_beta   90.00
_cell.angle_gamma   90.00
#
_symmetry.space_group_name_H-M   'P 1'
#
loop_
_entity.id
_entity.type
_entity.pdbx_description
1 polymer ?
#
loop_
_entity_poly.entity_id
_entity_poly.type
_entity_poly.pdbx_seq_one_letter_code
_entity_poly.pdbx_strand_id
1 'polypeptide(L)'
;MIDFIVFILFLILFLILVVSLARKSREEYHSNWGHLLPNFKFSTKDFYTLFKHELESHDIEGLKFFEAHLKTGSIISSSRLYLRIKWRDFHYDLCFAPFGDGCFVSWWLIYDISAEEEFFSKLPLVGGWIQRAFYRTTFYKVDTASMFMTYAHRSVLKVIDDITQQAGVRIEWEDRKPKLNDIFKR
;
A
#
# COMPACT_ATOMS: atom_id res chain seq x y z
N MET A 1 -52.19 -1.21 3.23
CA MET A 1 -51.30 -2.21 2.60
C MET A 1 -50.15 -1.53 1.86
N ILE A 2 -50.44 -0.53 1.01
CA ILE A 2 -49.43 0.25 0.27
C ILE A 2 -48.47 0.99 1.21
N ASP A 3 -48.97 1.68 2.24
CA ASP A 3 -48.11 2.44 3.17
C ASP A 3 -47.14 1.55 3.96
N PHE A 4 -47.58 0.33 4.27
CA PHE A 4 -46.75 -0.67 4.95
C PHE A 4 -45.61 -1.18 4.04
N ILE A 5 -45.91 -1.40 2.76
CA ILE A 5 -44.90 -1.77 1.76
C ILE A 5 -43.89 -0.64 1.55
N VAL A 6 -44.37 0.60 1.43
CA VAL A 6 -43.50 1.79 1.27
C VAL A 6 -42.58 1.95 2.48
N PHE A 7 -43.11 1.81 3.70
CA PHE A 7 -42.32 1.85 4.93
C PHE A 7 -41.21 0.77 4.96
N ILE A 8 -41.53 -0.46 4.58
CA ILE A 8 -40.55 -1.56 4.50
C ILE A 8 -39.44 -1.23 3.48
N LEU A 9 -39.80 -0.70 2.31
CA LEU A 9 -38.81 -0.31 1.30
C LEU A 9 -37.85 0.78 1.80
N PHE A 10 -38.37 1.79 2.53
CA PHE A 10 -37.52 2.81 3.16
C PHE A 10 -36.59 2.21 4.22
N LEU A 11 -37.08 1.28 5.03
CA LEU A 11 -36.28 0.61 6.06
C LEU A 11 -35.16 -0.22 5.43
N ILE A 12 -35.44 -0.95 4.34
CA ILE A 12 -34.43 -1.72 3.58
C ILE A 12 -33.41 -0.78 2.96
N LEU A 13 -33.83 0.31 2.32
CA LEU A 13 -32.92 1.29 1.72
C LEU A 13 -32.01 1.94 2.77
N PHE A 14 -32.58 2.28 3.92
CA PHE A 14 -31.83 2.82 5.06
C PHE A 14 -30.80 1.82 5.58
N LEU A 15 -31.20 0.55 5.75
CA LEU A 15 -30.28 -0.51 6.18
C LEU A 15 -29.13 -0.70 5.18
N ILE A 16 -29.43 -0.74 3.88
CA ILE A 16 -28.43 -0.84 2.81
C ILE A 16 -27.46 0.35 2.88
N LEU A 17 -27.97 1.56 3.05
CA LEU A 17 -27.15 2.76 3.19
C LEU A 17 -26.21 2.67 4.40
N VAL A 18 -26.73 2.28 5.57
CA VAL A 18 -25.94 2.13 6.81
C VAL A 18 -24.84 1.08 6.64
N VAL A 19 -25.18 -0.11 6.11
CA VAL A 19 -24.21 -1.18 5.87
C VAL A 19 -23.15 -0.76 4.85
N SER A 20 -23.55 -0.05 3.80
CA SER A 20 -22.64 0.44 2.76
C SER A 20 -21.64 1.47 3.32
N LEU A 21 -22.11 2.41 4.14
CA LEU A 21 -21.27 3.41 4.80
C LEU A 21 -20.33 2.80 5.87
N ALA A 22 -20.77 1.73 6.54
CA ALA A 22 -19.97 1.02 7.53
C ALA A 22 -18.87 0.12 6.91
N ARG A 23 -18.93 -0.16 5.62
CA ARG A 23 -17.95 -1.02 4.94
C ARG A 23 -16.60 -0.29 4.82
N LYS A 24 -15.50 -0.98 5.12
CA LYS A 24 -14.14 -0.47 4.88
C LYS A 24 -13.90 -0.37 3.36
N SER A 25 -13.33 0.75 2.91
CA SER A 25 -12.85 0.89 1.54
C SER A 25 -11.79 -0.18 1.25
N ARG A 26 -11.74 -0.64 0.00
CA ARG A 26 -10.66 -1.53 -0.44
C ARG A 26 -9.42 -0.68 -0.70
N GLU A 27 -8.28 -1.14 -0.21
CA GLU A 27 -6.99 -0.52 -0.52
C GLU A 27 -6.64 -0.86 -1.97
N GLU A 28 -6.56 0.18 -2.81
CA GLU A 28 -6.13 0.05 -4.20
C GLU A 28 -4.61 0.25 -4.26
N TYR A 29 -3.87 -0.82 -4.58
CA TYR A 29 -2.42 -0.77 -4.69
C TYR A 29 -1.98 -0.69 -6.16
N HIS A 30 -0.91 0.07 -6.38
CA HIS A 30 -0.24 0.19 -7.69
C HIS A 30 0.67 -1.01 -7.95
N SER A 31 1.51 -1.36 -6.98
CA SER A 31 2.54 -2.38 -7.14
C SER A 31 3.00 -2.91 -5.80
N ASN A 32 3.59 -4.11 -5.82
CA ASN A 32 4.24 -4.70 -4.66
C ASN A 32 5.48 -5.49 -5.06
N TRP A 33 6.27 -5.82 -4.06
CA TRP A 33 7.40 -6.73 -4.20
C TRP A 33 7.72 -7.37 -2.86
N GLY A 34 8.39 -8.52 -2.90
CA GLY A 34 8.95 -9.12 -1.71
C GLY A 34 9.90 -10.26 -2.02
N HIS A 35 10.86 -10.47 -1.13
CA HIS A 35 11.92 -11.45 -1.28
C HIS A 35 12.41 -11.92 0.10
N LEU A 36 12.82 -13.19 0.18
CA LEU A 36 13.45 -13.77 1.37
C LEU A 36 14.97 -13.74 1.19
N LEU A 37 15.70 -13.21 2.17
CA LEU A 37 17.15 -13.25 2.25
C LEU A 37 17.55 -14.40 3.18
N PRO A 38 17.78 -15.62 2.65
CA PRO A 38 18.09 -16.78 3.48
C PRO A 38 19.45 -16.61 4.17
N ASN A 39 19.60 -17.16 5.38
CA ASN A 39 20.84 -17.12 6.16
C ASN A 39 21.42 -15.72 6.41
N PHE A 40 20.60 -14.68 6.28
CA PHE A 40 21.00 -13.29 6.49
C PHE A 40 20.16 -12.66 7.59
N LYS A 41 20.83 -12.16 8.64
CA LYS A 41 20.18 -11.46 9.74
C LYS A 41 20.67 -10.04 9.82
N PHE A 42 19.73 -9.11 9.89
CA PHE A 42 20.01 -7.69 10.03
C PHE A 42 18.94 -7.01 10.87
N SER A 43 19.28 -5.91 11.52
CA SER A 43 18.35 -5.15 12.34
C SER A 43 17.32 -4.43 11.46
N THR A 44 16.03 -4.60 11.78
CA THR A 44 14.93 -3.90 11.10
C THR A 44 15.09 -2.38 11.17
N LYS A 45 15.48 -1.83 12.33
CA LYS A 45 15.62 -0.38 12.51
C LYS A 45 16.82 0.17 11.74
N ASP A 46 17.91 -0.57 11.68
CA ASP A 46 19.10 -0.16 10.94
C ASP A 46 18.80 -0.20 9.44
N PHE A 47 18.07 -1.23 8.96
CA PHE A 47 17.60 -1.30 7.58
C PHE A 47 16.74 -0.09 7.22
N TYR A 48 15.78 0.28 8.08
CA TYR A 48 14.95 1.47 7.85
C TYR A 48 15.74 2.77 7.88
N THR A 49 16.80 2.86 8.68
CA THR A 49 17.66 4.05 8.74
C THR A 49 18.47 4.19 7.45
N LEU A 50 19.08 3.10 6.98
CA LEU A 50 19.81 3.07 5.70
C LEU A 50 18.89 3.38 4.51
N PHE A 51 17.69 2.80 4.50
CA PHE A 51 16.69 3.06 3.47
C PHE A 51 16.24 4.53 3.44
N LYS A 52 15.98 5.15 4.60
CA LYS A 52 15.62 6.57 4.67
C LYS A 52 16.70 7.44 4.05
N HIS A 53 17.94 7.24 4.48
CA HIS A 53 19.09 7.99 3.98
C HIS A 53 19.26 7.83 2.46
N GLU A 54 19.15 6.59 1.95
CA GLU A 54 19.24 6.33 0.52
C GLU A 54 18.10 7.01 -0.26
N LEU A 55 16.85 6.89 0.20
CA LEU A 55 15.71 7.49 -0.50
C LEU A 55 15.76 9.03 -0.48
N GLU A 56 16.19 9.63 0.63
CA GLU A 56 16.38 11.07 0.77
C GLU A 56 17.48 11.61 -0.17
N SER A 57 18.47 10.79 -0.54
CA SER A 57 19.53 11.17 -1.49
C SER A 57 19.05 11.41 -2.93
N HIS A 58 17.80 11.10 -3.24
CA HIS A 58 17.19 11.29 -4.56
C HIS A 58 16.48 12.64 -4.73
N ASP A 59 16.58 13.55 -3.75
CA ASP A 59 16.02 14.90 -3.79
C ASP A 59 14.50 14.94 -4.08
N ILE A 60 13.77 13.93 -3.62
CA ILE A 60 12.31 13.87 -3.76
C ILE A 60 11.67 14.76 -2.69
N GLU A 61 11.11 15.89 -3.12
CA GLU A 61 10.45 16.83 -2.20
C GLU A 61 9.15 16.25 -1.60
N GLY A 62 8.91 16.55 -0.33
CA GLY A 62 7.65 16.26 0.35
C GLY A 62 7.50 14.83 0.88
N LEU A 63 8.59 14.04 0.94
CA LEU A 63 8.60 12.74 1.61
C LEU A 63 8.30 12.90 3.11
N LYS A 64 7.46 12.01 3.64
CA LYS A 64 7.19 11.91 5.09
C LYS A 64 7.29 10.46 5.53
N PHE A 65 8.06 10.21 6.58
CA PHE A 65 8.32 8.87 7.11
C PHE A 65 7.57 8.64 8.42
N PHE A 66 6.93 7.48 8.56
CA PHE A 66 6.18 7.08 9.74
C PHE A 66 6.44 5.61 10.07
N GLU A 67 6.50 5.28 11.35
CA GLU A 67 6.41 3.89 11.79
C GLU A 67 4.94 3.49 11.87
N ALA A 68 4.55 2.46 11.12
CA ALA A 68 3.19 1.96 11.07
C ALA A 68 3.15 0.51 11.57
N HIS A 69 2.38 0.27 12.64
CA HIS A 69 2.12 -1.07 13.13
C HIS A 69 0.86 -1.62 12.46
N LEU A 70 1.04 -2.43 11.41
CA LEU A 70 -0.06 -3.04 10.70
C LEU A 70 -0.35 -4.42 11.27
N LYS A 71 -1.63 -4.69 11.56
CA LYS A 71 -2.09 -6.01 12.00
C LYS A 71 -2.08 -6.97 10.81
N THR A 72 -1.57 -8.19 11.02
CA THR A 72 -1.43 -9.22 9.97
C THR A 72 -2.78 -9.81 9.56
N GLY A 73 -3.86 -9.56 10.33
CA GLY A 73 -5.20 -10.04 10.06
C GLY A 73 -6.24 -9.42 11.02
N SER A 74 -6.98 -10.26 11.74
CA SER A 74 -8.06 -9.82 12.63
C SER A 74 -7.55 -9.00 13.84
N ILE A 75 -8.48 -8.50 14.66
CA ILE A 75 -8.21 -7.64 15.83
C ILE A 75 -7.19 -8.27 16.80
N ILE A 76 -7.08 -9.61 16.83
CA ILE A 76 -6.21 -10.40 17.73
C ILE A 76 -4.86 -10.77 17.07
N SER A 77 -4.69 -10.51 15.77
CA SER A 77 -3.46 -10.89 15.06
C SER A 77 -2.23 -10.09 15.50
N SER A 78 -1.04 -10.68 15.33
CA SER A 78 0.23 -10.01 15.56
C SER A 78 0.39 -8.80 14.63
N SER A 79 1.03 -7.75 15.13
CA SER A 79 1.39 -6.58 14.34
C SER A 79 2.80 -6.72 13.78
N ARG A 80 3.02 -6.17 12.59
CA ARG A 80 4.34 -6.02 11.99
C ARG A 80 4.67 -4.54 11.88
N LEU A 81 5.93 -4.20 12.14
CA LEU A 81 6.44 -2.84 12.00
C LEU A 81 6.76 -2.58 10.53
N TYR A 82 6.05 -1.63 9.94
CA TYR A 82 6.34 -1.09 8.61
C TYR A 82 6.94 0.30 8.74
N LEU A 83 7.85 0.61 7.84
CA LEU A 83 8.21 1.99 7.53
C LEU A 83 7.27 2.48 6.42
N ARG A 84 6.36 3.39 6.76
CA ARG A 84 5.45 4.03 5.81
C ARG A 84 6.07 5.32 5.30
N ILE A 85 6.16 5.46 3.98
CA ILE A 85 6.60 6.68 3.30
C ILE A 85 5.39 7.27 2.59
N LYS A 86 4.93 8.43 3.03
CA LYS A 86 3.88 9.19 2.34
C LYS A 86 4.52 10.19 1.38
N TRP A 87 3.99 10.23 0.17
CA TRP A 87 4.36 11.20 -0.85
C TRP A 87 3.15 11.48 -1.74
N ARG A 88 2.70 12.73 -1.78
CA ARG A 88 1.47 13.13 -2.50
C ARG A 88 0.29 12.24 -2.11
N ASP A 89 -0.41 11.68 -3.10
CA ASP A 89 -1.57 10.79 -2.94
C ASP A 89 -1.17 9.32 -2.91
N PHE A 90 0.04 9.01 -2.39
CA PHE A 90 0.57 7.66 -2.32
C PHE A 90 1.21 7.40 -0.97
N HIS A 91 1.13 6.15 -0.53
CA HIS A 91 1.98 5.66 0.54
C HIS A 91 2.66 4.35 0.17
N TYR A 92 3.94 4.26 0.52
CA TYR A 92 4.77 3.09 0.33
C TYR A 92 5.06 2.47 1.69
N ASP A 93 4.59 1.24 1.89
CA ASP A 93 4.76 0.51 3.14
C ASP A 93 5.87 -0.51 2.98
N LEU A 94 7.03 -0.23 3.56
CA LEU A 94 8.20 -1.10 3.55
C LEU A 94 8.26 -1.95 4.83
N CYS A 95 8.42 -3.25 4.66
CA CYS A 95 8.63 -4.21 5.73
C CYS A 95 10.01 -4.87 5.57
N PHE A 96 10.75 -4.91 6.66
CA PHE A 96 11.94 -5.73 6.80
C PHE A 96 11.86 -6.44 8.15
N ALA A 97 11.73 -7.77 8.15
CA ALA A 97 11.51 -8.53 9.37
C ALA A 97 12.32 -9.83 9.37
N PRO A 98 12.85 -10.27 10.53
CA PRO A 98 13.37 -11.62 10.67
C PRO A 98 12.30 -12.66 10.32
N PHE A 99 12.68 -13.68 9.56
CA PHE A 99 11.82 -14.79 9.18
C PHE A 99 12.64 -16.08 9.05
N GLY A 100 12.47 -16.99 10.01
CA GLY A 100 13.26 -18.23 10.07
C GLY A 100 14.75 -17.96 10.36
N ASP A 101 15.62 -18.50 9.51
CA ASP A 101 17.08 -18.32 9.55
C ASP A 101 17.55 -17.02 8.86
N GLY A 102 16.64 -16.30 8.20
CA GLY A 102 16.94 -15.12 7.40
C GLY A 102 16.07 -13.90 7.72
N CYS A 103 16.03 -12.98 6.75
CA CYS A 103 15.20 -11.77 6.79
C CYS A 103 14.29 -11.72 5.56
N PHE A 104 13.03 -11.36 5.76
CA PHE A 104 12.09 -11.11 4.68
C PHE A 104 11.94 -9.60 4.47
N VAL A 105 12.03 -9.18 3.21
CA VAL A 105 11.77 -7.81 2.78
C VAL A 105 10.55 -7.81 1.89
N SER A 106 9.64 -6.86 2.09
CA SER A 106 8.50 -6.66 1.19
C SER A 106 8.03 -5.23 1.23
N TRP A 107 7.35 -4.78 0.19
CA TRP A 107 6.70 -3.48 0.18
C TRP A 107 5.47 -3.44 -0.71
N TRP A 108 4.60 -2.48 -0.41
CA TRP A 108 3.39 -2.16 -1.17
C TRP A 108 3.33 -0.67 -1.43
N LEU A 109 3.06 -0.28 -2.68
CA LEU A 109 2.72 1.10 -3.03
C LEU A 109 1.20 1.20 -3.22
N ILE A 110 0.57 2.02 -2.39
CA ILE A 110 -0.88 2.15 -2.28
C ILE A 110 -1.29 3.59 -2.65
N TYR A 111 -2.40 3.71 -3.38
CA TYR A 111 -3.03 5.00 -3.64
C TYR A 111 -3.78 5.47 -2.40
N ASP A 112 -3.47 6.67 -1.93
CA ASP A 112 -4.31 7.35 -0.95
C ASP A 112 -5.60 7.80 -1.67
N ILE A 113 -6.72 7.38 -1.09
CA ILE A 113 -8.06 7.78 -1.48
C ILE A 113 -8.43 8.98 -0.61
N SER A 114 -8.89 10.06 -1.23
CA SER A 114 -9.35 11.24 -0.47
C SER A 114 -10.58 10.90 0.38
N ALA A 115 -10.81 11.64 1.47
CA ALA A 115 -11.94 11.36 2.36
C ALA A 115 -13.29 11.49 1.63
N GLU A 116 -13.39 12.46 0.72
CA GLU A 116 -14.52 12.67 -0.16
C GLU A 116 -14.71 11.52 -1.15
N GLU A 117 -13.64 11.04 -1.81
CA GLU A 117 -13.72 9.86 -2.69
C GLU A 117 -14.16 8.61 -1.93
N GLU A 118 -13.62 8.40 -0.73
CA GLU A 118 -14.02 7.30 0.14
C GLU A 118 -15.52 7.40 0.48
N PHE A 119 -15.99 8.58 0.86
CA PHE A 119 -17.40 8.80 1.18
C PHE A 119 -18.32 8.52 -0.02
N PHE A 120 -18.01 9.11 -1.19
CA PHE A 120 -18.83 8.93 -2.39
C PHE A 120 -18.83 7.49 -2.89
N SER A 121 -17.70 6.77 -2.78
CA SER A 121 -17.63 5.35 -3.18
C SER A 121 -18.57 4.45 -2.37
N LYS A 122 -18.94 4.85 -1.15
CA LYS A 122 -19.84 4.10 -0.26
C LYS A 122 -21.32 4.42 -0.47
N LEU A 123 -21.66 5.42 -1.29
CA LEU A 123 -23.07 5.71 -1.57
C LEU A 123 -23.68 4.60 -2.44
N PRO A 124 -24.77 3.95 -2.00
CA PRO A 124 -25.43 2.93 -2.80
C PRO A 124 -25.98 3.56 -4.09
N LEU A 125 -25.94 2.79 -5.19
CA LEU A 125 -26.45 3.14 -6.52
C LEU A 125 -25.70 4.24 -7.27
N VAL A 126 -25.41 5.37 -6.63
CA VAL A 126 -24.78 6.55 -7.27
C VAL A 126 -23.25 6.58 -7.11
N GLY A 127 -22.69 5.92 -6.11
CA GLY A 127 -21.27 6.02 -5.77
C GLY A 127 -20.34 5.62 -6.91
N GLY A 128 -20.64 4.49 -7.58
CA GLY A 128 -19.85 4.04 -8.73
C GLY A 128 -19.96 4.94 -9.97
N TRP A 129 -21.01 5.76 -10.09
CA TRP A 129 -21.09 6.77 -11.14
C TRP A 129 -20.25 8.00 -10.80
N ILE A 130 -20.37 8.52 -9.57
CA ILE A 130 -19.57 9.65 -9.08
C ILE A 130 -18.07 9.34 -9.14
N GLN A 131 -17.67 8.15 -8.68
CA GLN A 131 -16.27 7.72 -8.73
C GLN A 131 -15.71 7.73 -10.16
N ARG A 132 -16.48 7.21 -11.13
CA ARG A 132 -16.05 7.18 -12.54
C ARG A 132 -15.98 8.56 -13.18
N ALA A 133 -16.84 9.48 -12.76
CA ALA A 133 -16.90 10.84 -13.29
C ALA A 133 -15.78 11.74 -12.74
N PHE A 134 -15.50 11.68 -11.43
CA PHE A 134 -14.63 12.65 -10.75
C PHE A 134 -13.30 12.09 -10.25
N TYR A 135 -13.22 10.77 -10.00
CA TYR A 135 -12.06 10.14 -9.35
C TYR A 135 -11.39 9.09 -10.24
N ARG A 136 -11.34 9.35 -11.54
CA ARG A 136 -10.71 8.43 -12.49
C ARG A 136 -9.20 8.45 -12.31
N THR A 137 -8.60 7.28 -12.07
CA THR A 137 -7.14 7.10 -12.18
C THR A 137 -6.67 7.50 -13.58
N THR A 138 -5.85 8.54 -13.64
CA THR A 138 -5.30 9.10 -14.89
C THR A 138 -3.93 8.49 -15.18
N PHE A 139 -3.48 8.54 -16.44
CA PHE A 139 -2.12 8.16 -16.79
C PHE A 139 -1.08 8.96 -15.99
N TYR A 140 -1.33 10.26 -15.77
CA TYR A 140 -0.48 11.09 -14.92
C TYR A 140 -0.34 10.53 -13.49
N LYS A 141 -1.43 10.07 -12.86
CA LYS A 141 -1.40 9.47 -11.51
C LYS A 141 -0.61 8.16 -11.50
N VAL A 142 -0.81 7.31 -12.51
CA VAL A 142 -0.09 6.04 -12.68
C VAL A 142 1.41 6.26 -12.90
N ASP A 143 1.77 7.18 -13.81
CA ASP A 143 3.16 7.48 -14.13
C ASP A 143 3.87 8.12 -12.93
N THR A 144 3.18 8.99 -12.19
CA THR A 144 3.69 9.57 -10.95
C THR A 144 3.95 8.51 -9.88
N ALA A 145 3.03 7.56 -9.71
CA ALA A 145 3.23 6.42 -8.82
C ALA A 145 4.43 5.57 -9.26
N SER A 146 4.57 5.31 -10.57
CA SER A 146 5.69 4.56 -11.14
C SER A 146 7.05 5.25 -10.95
N MET A 147 7.10 6.58 -11.07
CA MET A 147 8.32 7.36 -10.79
C MET A 147 8.78 7.18 -9.34
N PHE A 148 7.87 7.39 -8.39
CA PHE A 148 8.19 7.23 -6.96
C PHE A 148 8.53 5.79 -6.59
N MET A 149 7.74 4.83 -7.09
CA MET A 149 8.01 3.40 -6.95
C MET A 149 9.43 3.05 -7.41
N THR A 150 9.86 3.59 -8.55
CA THR A 150 11.17 3.28 -9.13
C THR A 150 12.30 3.73 -8.22
N TYR A 151 12.23 4.95 -7.66
CA TYR A 151 13.24 5.41 -6.70
C TYR A 151 13.19 4.58 -5.42
N ALA A 152 12.02 4.45 -4.79
CA ALA A 152 11.88 3.68 -3.55
C ALA A 152 12.37 2.22 -3.70
N HIS A 153 12.01 1.56 -4.79
CA HIS A 153 12.44 0.19 -5.07
C HIS A 153 13.95 0.10 -5.32
N ARG A 154 14.54 1.04 -6.06
CA ARG A 154 15.99 1.09 -6.27
C ARG A 154 16.74 1.32 -4.95
N SER A 155 16.23 2.20 -4.09
CA SER A 155 16.80 2.41 -2.74
C SER A 155 16.72 1.13 -1.90
N VAL A 156 15.60 0.38 -1.94
CA VAL A 156 15.50 -0.94 -1.29
C VAL A 156 16.58 -1.89 -1.80
N LEU A 157 16.69 -2.07 -3.12
CA LEU A 157 17.66 -2.99 -3.71
C LEU A 157 19.10 -2.59 -3.39
N LYS A 158 19.42 -1.29 -3.45
CA LYS A 158 20.74 -0.79 -3.11
C LYS A 158 21.10 -1.07 -1.66
N VAL A 159 20.20 -0.77 -0.72
CA VAL A 159 20.45 -1.05 0.71
C VAL A 159 20.61 -2.56 0.93
N ILE A 160 19.82 -3.41 0.27
CA ILE A 160 19.99 -4.86 0.34
C ILE A 160 21.37 -5.26 -0.19
N ASP A 161 21.77 -4.79 -1.37
CA ASP A 161 23.06 -5.12 -1.97
C ASP A 161 24.22 -4.67 -1.05
N ASP A 162 24.13 -3.47 -0.47
CA ASP A 162 25.14 -2.91 0.42
C ASP A 162 25.29 -3.75 1.72
N ILE A 163 24.19 -4.18 2.34
CA ILE A 163 24.25 -4.96 3.60
C ILE A 163 24.54 -6.45 3.39
N THR A 164 24.24 -6.99 2.20
CA THR A 164 24.44 -8.42 1.90
C THR A 164 25.76 -8.73 1.21
N GLN A 165 26.50 -7.71 0.74
CA GLN A 165 27.77 -7.85 0.03
C GLN A 165 28.77 -8.74 0.78
N GLN A 166 28.91 -8.55 2.10
CA GLN A 166 29.84 -9.32 2.93
C GLN A 166 29.34 -10.74 3.23
N ALA A 167 28.03 -10.95 3.22
CA ALA A 167 27.40 -12.24 3.49
C ALA A 167 27.31 -13.14 2.24
N GLY A 168 27.63 -12.61 1.05
CA GLY A 168 27.53 -13.35 -0.22
C GLY A 168 26.10 -13.67 -0.64
N VAL A 169 25.09 -13.06 -0.01
CA VAL A 169 23.68 -13.23 -0.38
C VAL A 169 23.37 -12.25 -1.52
N ARG A 170 22.78 -12.75 -2.60
CA ARG A 170 22.41 -11.93 -3.76
C ARG A 170 21.03 -12.31 -4.27
N ILE A 171 20.24 -11.29 -4.62
CA ILE A 171 18.95 -11.47 -5.30
C ILE A 171 19.20 -11.61 -6.80
N GLU A 172 18.64 -12.67 -7.39
CA GLU A 172 18.65 -12.94 -8.82
C GLU A 172 17.95 -11.82 -9.61
N TRP A 173 18.36 -11.62 -10.86
CA TRP A 173 17.85 -10.50 -11.68
C TRP A 173 16.34 -10.54 -11.88
N GLU A 174 15.77 -11.74 -12.02
CA GLU A 174 14.33 -11.93 -12.22
C GLU A 174 13.53 -11.58 -10.97
N ASP A 175 14.04 -11.99 -9.81
CA ASP A 175 13.40 -11.77 -8.51
C ASP A 175 13.51 -10.34 -8.01
N ARG A 176 14.36 -9.51 -8.63
CA ARG A 176 14.41 -8.07 -8.33
C ARG A 176 13.18 -7.31 -8.83
N LYS A 177 12.44 -7.82 -9.82
CA LYS A 177 11.40 -7.04 -10.49
C LYS A 177 10.12 -6.92 -9.64
N PRO A 178 9.58 -5.70 -9.46
CA PRO A 178 8.30 -5.53 -8.79
C PRO A 178 7.13 -6.05 -9.63
N LYS A 179 6.06 -6.45 -8.96
CA LYS A 179 4.80 -6.86 -9.59
C LYS A 179 3.87 -5.65 -9.66
N LEU A 180 3.51 -5.28 -10.88
CA LEU A 180 2.51 -4.24 -11.13
C LEU A 180 1.11 -4.85 -11.01
N ASN A 181 0.21 -4.13 -10.34
CA ASN A 181 -1.20 -4.49 -10.35
C ASN A 181 -1.81 -4.21 -11.73
N ASP A 182 -2.85 -4.95 -12.10
CA ASP A 182 -3.59 -4.68 -13.32
C ASP A 182 -4.47 -3.45 -13.11
N ILE A 183 -3.89 -2.29 -13.38
CA ILE A 183 -4.55 -0.97 -13.26
C ILE A 183 -5.71 -0.79 -14.25
N PHE A 184 -5.89 -1.72 -15.20
CA PHE A 184 -6.95 -1.69 -16.22
C PHE A 184 -8.08 -2.69 -15.95
N LYS A 185 -7.90 -3.66 -15.05
CA LYS A 185 -9.00 -4.50 -14.56
C LYS A 185 -9.89 -3.69 -13.61
N ARG A 186 -11.05 -3.29 -14.12
CA ARG A 186 -12.14 -2.68 -13.35
C ARG A 186 -13.38 -3.56 -13.40
#